data_AF-A0A2E4XY87-F1
#
_entry.id   AF-A0A2E4XY87-F1
#
_cell.length_a   1.000
_cell.length_b   1.000
_cell.length_c   1.000
_cell.angle_alpha   90.00
_cell.angle_beta   90.00
_cell.angle_gamma   90.00
#
_symmetry.space_group_name_H-M   'P 1'
#
loop_
_entity.id
_entity.type
_entity.pdbx_description
1 polymer ?
#
loop_
_entity_poly.entity_id
_entity_poly.type
_entity_poly.pdbx_seq_one_letter_code
_entity_poly.pdbx_strand_id
1 'polypeptide(L)'
;MEINGKIIELLPEKSGESANGPWRKQEYILETDGQYPKKVCFMAWGDKIDQFNIKQGENLVVSIDLESREYNGRWYTDVKAWKVSRAGDGAGESYQSDPQGFNSSQPSSAPVLDDDAIPF
;
A
#
# COMPACT_ATOMS: atom_id res chain seq x y z
N MET A 1 15.19 -7.69 -4.45
CA MET A 1 15.21 -8.37 -3.13
C MET A 1 13.99 -7.93 -2.34
N GLU A 2 13.67 -8.55 -1.19
CA GLU A 2 12.52 -8.15 -0.35
C GLU A 2 12.88 -8.12 1.13
N ILE A 3 12.27 -7.19 1.87
CA ILE A 3 12.35 -7.10 3.32
C ILE A 3 10.93 -7.00 3.89
N ASN A 4 10.66 -7.71 4.98
CA ASN A 4 9.38 -7.69 5.66
C ASN A 4 9.53 -7.25 7.12
N GLY A 5 8.56 -6.49 7.60
CA GLY A 5 8.53 -6.09 9.00
C GLY A 5 7.65 -4.88 9.24
N LYS A 6 7.82 -4.28 10.42
CA LYS A 6 7.02 -3.16 10.90
C LYS A 6 7.73 -1.84 10.69
N ILE A 7 7.03 -0.84 10.18
CA ILE A 7 7.54 0.53 10.09
C ILE A 7 7.52 1.16 11.48
N ILE A 8 8.68 1.48 12.02
CA ILE A 8 8.81 2.04 13.37
C ILE A 8 9.02 3.55 13.36
N GLU A 9 9.49 4.12 12.26
CA GLU A 9 9.77 5.55 12.14
C GLU A 9 9.72 6.02 10.67
N LEU A 10 9.17 7.22 10.47
CA LEU A 10 9.18 7.95 9.20
C LEU A 10 10.13 9.13 9.38
N LEU A 11 11.21 9.19 8.62
CA LEU A 11 12.11 10.33 8.66
C LEU A 11 11.52 11.49 7.84
N PRO A 12 11.88 12.75 8.16
CA PRO A 12 11.39 13.91 7.43
C PRO A 12 11.68 13.79 5.92
N GLU A 13 10.67 14.12 5.12
CA GLU A 13 10.84 14.21 3.68
C GLU A 13 11.87 15.29 3.34
N LYS A 14 12.78 14.96 2.43
CA LYS A 14 13.78 15.89 1.86
C LYS A 14 13.42 16.16 0.42
N SER A 15 13.49 17.42 0.02
CA SER A 15 13.24 17.84 -1.36
C SER A 15 14.25 18.88 -1.82
N GLY A 16 14.36 19.05 -3.13
CA GLY A 16 15.24 20.07 -3.72
C GLY A 16 15.13 20.11 -5.23
N GLU A 17 16.05 20.84 -5.85
CA GLU A 17 16.13 21.00 -7.30
C GLU A 17 17.46 20.42 -7.80
N SER A 18 17.42 19.75 -8.96
CA SER A 18 18.61 19.17 -9.61
C SER A 18 18.61 19.50 -11.09
N ALA A 19 19.72 19.20 -11.78
CA ALA A 19 19.79 19.31 -13.24
C ALA A 19 18.70 18.49 -13.97
N ASN A 20 18.15 17.46 -13.32
CA ASN A 20 17.09 16.61 -13.85
C ASN A 20 15.68 17.02 -13.37
N GLY A 21 15.55 18.20 -12.72
CA GLY A 21 14.30 18.70 -12.17
C GLY A 21 14.18 18.54 -10.66
N PRO A 22 12.99 18.87 -10.10
CA PRO A 22 12.72 18.77 -8.67
C PRO A 22 12.74 17.31 -8.23
N TRP A 23 13.27 17.07 -7.03
CA TRP A 23 13.31 15.73 -6.44
C TRP A 23 12.75 15.76 -5.03
N ARG A 24 12.16 14.63 -4.63
CA ARG A 24 11.68 14.35 -3.27
C ARG A 24 12.22 12.98 -2.86
N LYS A 25 12.60 12.84 -1.60
CA LYS A 25 13.06 11.60 -0.99
C LYS A 25 12.50 11.50 0.43
N GLN A 26 11.95 10.34 0.76
CA GLN A 26 11.58 10.01 2.13
C GLN A 26 12.24 8.71 2.56
N GLU A 27 12.76 8.70 3.79
CA GLU A 27 13.46 7.57 4.39
C GLU A 27 12.59 6.97 5.50
N TYR A 28 12.61 5.66 5.64
CA TYR A 28 11.77 4.91 6.57
C TYR A 28 12.62 3.89 7.32
N ILE A 29 12.32 3.70 8.60
CA ILE A 29 12.95 2.66 9.42
C ILE A 29 11.97 1.50 9.58
N LEU A 30 12.34 0.34 9.03
CA LEU A 30 11.64 -0.92 9.18
C LEU A 30 12.36 -1.79 10.21
N GLU A 31 11.62 -2.34 11.16
CA GLU A 31 12.08 -3.37 12.06
C GLU A 31 11.67 -4.74 11.50
N THR A 32 12.65 -5.59 11.17
CA THR A 32 12.39 -6.91 10.59
C THR A 32 11.72 -7.85 11.58
N ASP A 33 10.88 -8.74 11.07
CA ASP A 33 10.31 -9.80 11.91
C ASP A 33 11.38 -10.85 12.31
N GLY A 34 11.14 -11.59 13.40
CA GLY A 34 11.97 -12.73 13.82
C GLY A 34 12.60 -12.60 15.21
N GLN A 35 13.45 -13.57 15.58
CA GLN A 35 14.05 -13.66 16.92
C GLN A 35 15.02 -12.51 17.23
N TYR A 36 15.63 -11.92 16.21
CA TYR A 36 16.60 -10.83 16.35
C TYR A 36 16.26 -9.68 15.40
N PRO A 37 15.22 -8.88 15.71
CA PRO A 37 14.76 -7.80 14.86
C PRO A 37 15.90 -6.84 14.54
N LYS A 38 16.04 -6.50 13.25
CA LYS A 38 17.02 -5.53 12.76
C LYS A 38 16.29 -4.31 12.26
N LYS A 39 16.84 -3.13 12.53
CA LYS A 39 16.35 -1.87 11.98
C LYS A 39 17.04 -1.64 10.65
N VAL A 40 16.26 -1.54 9.59
CA VAL A 40 16.72 -1.31 8.21
C VAL A 40 16.16 0.03 7.75
N CYS A 41 17.05 0.93 7.34
CA CYS A 41 16.67 2.17 6.69
C CYS A 41 16.55 1.94 5.18
N PHE A 42 15.41 2.32 4.61
CA PHE A 42 15.20 2.32 3.16
C PHE A 42 14.53 3.60 2.71
N MET A 43 14.54 3.88 1.41
CA MET A 43 14.02 5.13 0.86
C MET A 43 13.09 4.94 -0.34
N ALA A 44 12.12 5.85 -0.45
CA ALA A 44 11.31 6.05 -1.64
C ALA A 44 11.64 7.42 -2.26
N TRP A 45 11.54 7.49 -3.59
CA TRP A 45 11.88 8.68 -4.38
C TRP A 45 10.67 9.17 -5.18
N GLY A 46 10.53 10.49 -5.27
CA GLY A 46 9.51 11.16 -6.09
C GLY A 46 8.10 10.66 -5.77
N ASP A 47 7.32 10.42 -6.81
CA ASP A 47 5.91 10.02 -6.71
C ASP A 47 5.68 8.71 -5.93
N LYS A 48 6.71 7.85 -5.81
CA LYS A 48 6.61 6.62 -5.02
C LYS A 48 6.34 6.90 -3.54
N ILE A 49 6.74 8.06 -3.03
CA ILE A 49 6.46 8.47 -1.64
C ILE A 49 4.94 8.50 -1.42
N ASP A 50 4.24 9.21 -2.31
CA ASP A 50 2.78 9.35 -2.23
C ASP A 50 2.05 8.07 -2.65
N GLN A 51 2.56 7.34 -3.65
CA GLN A 51 1.98 6.05 -4.08
C GLN A 51 2.05 4.99 -2.99
N PHE A 52 3.20 4.89 -2.30
CA PHE A 52 3.33 3.92 -1.23
C PHE A 52 2.55 4.34 0.02
N ASN A 53 2.43 5.66 0.27
CA ASN A 53 1.71 6.24 1.40
C ASN A 53 1.98 5.49 2.71
N ILE A 54 3.26 5.21 2.98
CA ILE A 54 3.69 4.37 4.10
C ILE A 54 3.39 5.10 5.40
N LYS A 55 2.81 4.40 6.37
CA LYS A 55 2.50 4.95 7.70
C LYS A 55 3.28 4.23 8.79
N GLN A 56 3.58 4.97 9.86
CA GLN A 56 4.19 4.39 11.04
C GLN A 56 3.25 3.34 11.65
N GLY A 57 3.82 2.21 12.06
CA GLY A 57 3.09 1.10 12.66
C GLY A 57 2.59 0.04 11.67
N GLU A 58 2.69 0.27 10.36
CA GLU A 58 2.27 -0.70 9.34
C GLU A 58 3.25 -1.88 9.24
N ASN A 59 2.72 -3.09 8.99
CA ASN A 59 3.49 -4.25 8.60
C ASN A 59 3.49 -4.37 7.06
N LEU A 60 4.68 -4.31 6.46
CA LEU A 60 4.86 -4.23 5.01
C LEU A 60 5.85 -5.28 4.51
N VAL A 61 5.67 -5.70 3.26
CA VAL A 61 6.70 -6.35 2.45
C VAL A 61 7.19 -5.34 1.42
N VAL A 62 8.46 -4.95 1.53
CA VAL A 62 9.07 -3.93 0.68
C VAL A 62 10.04 -4.62 -0.28
N SER A 63 9.77 -4.54 -1.57
CA SER A 63 10.71 -4.97 -2.61
C SER A 63 11.72 -3.85 -2.86
N ILE A 64 13.00 -4.20 -2.73
CA ILE A 64 14.13 -3.27 -2.72
C ILE A 64 15.18 -3.63 -3.77
N ASP A 65 15.88 -2.57 -4.21
CA ASP A 65 17.16 -2.63 -4.92
C ASP A 65 18.27 -2.10 -4.00
N LEU A 66 19.41 -2.78 -4.03
CA LEU A 66 20.62 -2.39 -3.31
C LEU A 66 21.65 -1.86 -4.29
N GLU A 67 22.13 -0.66 -4.04
CA GLU A 67 23.18 -0.04 -4.81
C GLU A 67 24.27 0.42 -3.84
N SER A 68 25.53 0.16 -4.17
CA SER A 68 26.64 0.62 -3.36
C SER A 68 27.47 1.60 -4.15
N ARG A 69 27.80 2.72 -3.52
CA ARG A 69 28.68 3.76 -4.05
C ARG A 69 29.86 3.96 -3.13
N GLU A 70 31.03 4.09 -3.73
CA GLU A 70 32.27 4.40 -3.03
C GLU A 70 32.48 5.92 -3.02
N TYR A 71 32.82 6.44 -1.85
CA TYR A 71 33.20 7.83 -1.66
C TYR A 71 34.30 7.93 -0.61
N ASN A 72 35.50 8.34 -1.06
CA ASN A 72 36.66 8.57 -0.22
C ASN A 72 37.07 7.35 0.62
N GLY A 73 37.18 6.18 -0.02
CA GLY A 73 37.51 4.89 0.56
C GLY A 73 36.39 4.26 1.38
N ARG A 74 35.20 4.88 1.47
CA ARG A 74 34.05 4.39 2.22
C ARG A 74 32.94 3.97 1.27
N TRP A 75 32.35 2.82 1.54
CA TRP A 75 31.21 2.31 0.79
C TRP A 75 29.92 2.65 1.52
N TYR A 76 28.97 3.17 0.76
CA TYR A 76 27.63 3.51 1.23
C TYR A 76 26.62 2.72 0.40
N THR A 77 25.72 2.03 1.09
CA THR A 77 24.67 1.25 0.44
C THR A 77 23.35 2.00 0.53
N ASP A 78 22.78 2.21 -0.63
CA ASP A 78 21.48 2.82 -0.85
C ASP A 78 20.44 1.70 -1.02
N VAL A 79 19.44 1.68 -0.12
CA VAL A 79 18.34 0.71 -0.12
C VAL A 79 17.09 1.36 -0.71
N LYS A 80 16.85 1.16 -2.00
CA LYS A 80 15.78 1.84 -2.76
C LYS A 80 14.54 0.95 -2.84
N ALA A 81 13.41 1.43 -2.34
CA ALA A 81 12.13 0.74 -2.49
C ALA A 81 11.54 0.99 -3.89
N TRP A 82 11.12 -0.09 -4.56
CA TRP A 82 10.44 0.00 -5.85
C TRP A 82 9.03 -0.58 -5.84
N LYS A 83 8.69 -1.41 -4.85
CA LYS A 83 7.33 -1.91 -4.61
C LYS A 83 7.10 -2.11 -3.11
N VAL A 84 5.86 -1.90 -2.67
CA VAL A 84 5.41 -2.13 -1.29
C VAL A 84 4.11 -2.93 -1.35
N SER A 85 3.99 -3.96 -0.53
CA SER A 85 2.78 -4.77 -0.39
C SER A 85 2.31 -4.78 1.07
N ARG A 86 1.00 -4.62 1.28
CA ARG A 86 0.33 -4.70 2.60
C ARG A 86 -0.36 -6.05 2.76
N ALA A 87 -0.45 -6.56 3.98
CA ALA A 87 -1.27 -7.72 4.28
C ALA A 87 -2.76 -7.38 4.00
N GLY A 88 -3.27 -7.83 2.86
CA GLY A 88 -4.61 -7.48 2.35
C GLY A 88 -4.63 -7.09 0.87
N ASP A 89 -3.48 -6.71 0.28
CA ASP A 89 -3.37 -6.29 -1.13
C ASP A 89 -3.40 -7.48 -2.12
N GLY A 90 -3.69 -8.69 -1.62
CA GLY A 90 -3.86 -9.91 -2.42
C GLY A 90 -5.32 -10.30 -2.66
N ALA A 91 -6.29 -9.46 -2.31
CA ALA A 91 -7.70 -9.75 -2.52
C ALA A 91 -8.51 -8.48 -2.88
N GLY A 92 -8.85 -8.36 -4.16
CA GLY A 92 -10.06 -7.65 -4.58
C GLY A 92 -9.88 -6.25 -5.19
N GLU A 93 -9.46 -6.18 -6.45
CA GLU A 93 -10.15 -5.28 -7.39
C GLU A 93 -11.56 -5.85 -7.64
N SER A 94 -12.44 -5.69 -6.66
CA SER A 94 -13.88 -5.77 -6.88
C SER A 94 -14.38 -4.34 -7.02
N TYR A 95 -14.67 -3.97 -8.27
CA TYR A 95 -15.50 -2.82 -8.62
C TYR A 95 -16.62 -2.64 -7.60
N GLN A 96 -16.58 -1.54 -6.84
CA GLN A 96 -17.73 -1.09 -6.06
C GLN A 96 -18.86 -0.76 -7.05
N SER A 97 -19.80 -1.70 -7.20
CA SER A 97 -21.10 -1.41 -7.77
C SER A 97 -21.96 -0.83 -6.65
N ASP A 98 -22.33 0.43 -6.84
CA ASP A 98 -23.27 1.20 -6.04
C ASP A 98 -24.64 0.51 -5.98
N PRO A 99 -25.20 0.16 -4.80
CA PRO A 99 -26.61 -0.19 -4.72
C PRO A 99 -27.40 1.10 -4.42
N GLN A 100 -27.92 1.70 -5.49
CA GLN A 100 -28.91 2.76 -5.40
C GLN A 100 -30.11 2.31 -4.54
N GLY A 101 -30.31 3.04 -3.44
CA GLY A 101 -31.60 3.62 -3.06
C GLY A 101 -32.77 2.66 -2.87
N PHE A 102 -33.01 2.29 -1.62
CA PHE A 102 -34.32 1.91 -1.11
C PHE A 102 -35.37 2.95 -1.52
N ASN A 103 -36.27 2.60 -2.45
CA ASN A 103 -37.52 3.33 -2.62
C ASN A 103 -38.66 2.52 -2.00
N SER A 104 -39.21 3.09 -0.93
CA SER A 104 -40.35 2.58 -0.20
C SER A 104 -41.61 3.14 -0.81
N SER A 105 -42.46 2.26 -1.34
CA SER A 105 -43.86 2.59 -1.63
C SER A 105 -44.69 1.32 -1.63
N GLN A 106 -45.18 0.99 -0.43
CA GLN A 106 -46.30 0.08 -0.23
C GLN A 106 -47.59 0.83 -0.53
N PRO A 107 -48.49 0.25 -1.31
CA PRO A 107 -49.89 0.29 -0.94
C PRO A 107 -50.49 -1.12 -0.89
N SER A 108 -51.27 -1.31 0.17
CA SER A 108 -52.04 -2.49 0.50
C SER A 108 -53.10 -2.82 -0.55
N SER A 109 -53.17 -4.10 -0.95
CA SER A 109 -54.44 -4.79 -1.26
C SER A 109 -54.18 -6.27 -1.50
N ALA A 110 -54.72 -7.11 -0.63
CA ALA A 110 -55.10 -8.51 -0.93
C ALA A 110 -56.64 -8.55 -1.07
N PRO A 111 -57.28 -9.64 -1.53
CA PRO A 111 -56.78 -10.88 -2.16
C PRO A 111 -57.56 -11.28 -3.45
N VAL A 112 -57.00 -12.14 -4.31
CA VAL A 112 -57.79 -13.20 -4.99
C VAL A 112 -56.88 -14.32 -5.51
N LEU A 113 -57.37 -15.54 -5.31
CA LEU A 113 -56.85 -16.84 -5.76
C LEU A 113 -56.97 -16.96 -7.28
N ASP A 114 -55.99 -17.60 -7.94
CA ASP A 114 -56.30 -18.54 -9.01
C ASP A 114 -55.21 -19.64 -9.07
N ASP A 115 -55.70 -20.86 -8.97
CA ASP A 115 -55.01 -22.14 -8.97
C ASP A 115 -55.00 -22.62 -10.42
N ASP A 116 -53.90 -22.44 -11.18
CA ASP A 116 -53.67 -23.29 -12.37
C ASP A 116 -52.26 -23.16 -12.98
N ALA A 117 -51.76 -24.32 -13.43
CA ALA A 117 -50.68 -24.55 -14.39
C ALA A 117 -49.20 -24.31 -13.99
N ILE A 118 -48.61 -25.29 -13.30
CA ILE A 118 -47.18 -25.63 -13.46
C ILE A 118 -47.09 -26.78 -14.48
N PRO A 119 -46.48 -26.61 -15.66
CA PRO A 119 -46.04 -27.73 -16.47
C PRO A 119 -44.57 -28.08 -16.17
N PHE A 120 -44.33 -29.39 -16.19
CA PHE A 120 -43.08 -30.12 -15.91
C PHE A 120 -41.94 -29.83 -16.89
#